data_AF-A0A538K9G4-F1
#
_entry.id   AF-A0A538K9G4-F1
#
_cell.length_a   1.000
_cell.length_b   1.000
_cell.length_c   1.000
_cell.angle_alpha   90.00
_cell.angle_beta   90.00
_cell.angle_gamma   90.00
#
_symmetry.space_group_name_H-M   'P 1'
#
loop_
_entity.id
_entity.type
_entity.pdbx_description
1 polymer ?
#
loop_
_entity_poly.entity_id
_entity_poly.type
_entity_poly.pdbx_seq_one_letter_code
_entity_poly.pdbx_strand_id
1 'polypeptide(L)' 'MPGVPIQALRRAPLFAELGRRELGRIAAGMSQRTFPAGTTVAREGEVGVGFFVVDAGRAKVCARG' A
#
# COMPACT_ATOMS: atom_id res chain seq x y z
N MET A 1 -9.95 -14.70 -6.22
CA MET A 1 -9.93 -13.79 -5.05
C MET A 1 -10.01 -12.38 -5.58
N PRO A 2 -10.90 -11.50 -5.07
CA PRO A 2 -10.94 -10.13 -5.57
C PRO A 2 -9.63 -9.44 -5.17
N GLY A 3 -8.80 -9.10 -6.17
CA GLY A 3 -7.59 -8.32 -5.97
C GLY A 3 -7.91 -6.89 -5.56
N VAL A 4 -6.88 -6.11 -5.23
CA VAL A 4 -7.04 -4.69 -4.89
C VAL A 4 -7.69 -3.94 -6.06
N PRO A 5 -8.69 -3.06 -5.83
CA PRO A 5 -9.27 -2.27 -6.90
C PRO A 5 -8.22 -1.38 -7.57
N ILE A 6 -8.14 -1.41 -8.91
CA ILE A 6 -7.22 -0.55 -9.70
C ILE A 6 -7.37 0.94 -9.35
N GLN A 7 -8.58 1.36 -8.95
CA GLN A 7 -8.87 2.74 -8.56
C GLN A 7 -8.11 3.19 -7.30
N ALA A 8 -7.81 2.28 -6.37
CA ALA A 8 -7.02 2.59 -5.18
C ALA A 8 -5.59 2.99 -5.57
N LEU A 9 -5.00 2.29 -6.54
CA LEU A 9 -3.64 2.56 -7.02
C LEU A 9 -3.55 3.87 -7.80
N ARG A 10 -4.60 4.25 -8.54
CA ARG A 10 -4.65 5.52 -9.29
C ARG A 10 -4.54 6.76 -8.42
N ARG A 11 -4.84 6.65 -7.12
CA ARG A 11 -4.75 7.77 -6.16
C ARG A 11 -3.33 8.01 -5.67
N ALA A 12 -2.45 7.02 -5.77
CA ALA A 12 -1.06 7.16 -5.35
C ALA A 12 -0.23 7.80 -6.48
N PRO A 13 0.43 8.95 -6.25
CA PRO A 13 1.23 9.63 -7.27
C PRO A 13 2.32 8.74 -7.88
N LEU A 14 2.83 7.77 -7.13
CA LEU A 14 3.81 6.78 -7.58
C LEU A 14 3.37 6.01 -8.84
N PHE A 15 2.07 5.86 -9.06
CA PHE A 15 1.53 5.09 -10.19
C PHE A 15 0.82 5.96 -11.25
N ALA A 16 1.00 7.28 -11.21
CA ALA A 16 0.27 8.22 -12.05
C ALA A 16 0.46 8.00 -13.56
N GLU A 17 1.64 7.53 -13.97
CA GLU A 17 1.98 7.32 -15.38
C GLU A 17 1.55 5.94 -15.92
N LEU A 18 1.05 5.05 -15.05
CA LEU A 18 0.74 3.67 -15.43
C LEU A 18 -0.66 3.55 -16.06
N GLY A 19 -0.71 2.81 -17.17
CA GLY A 19 -1.94 2.46 -17.86
C GLY A 19 -2.77 1.41 -17.11
N ARG A 20 -4.03 1.24 -17.52
CA ARG A 20 -4.97 0.29 -16.87
C ARG A 20 -4.43 -1.14 -16.81
N ARG A 21 -3.72 -1.59 -17.85
CA ARG A 21 -3.16 -2.94 -17.93
C ARG A 21 -2.02 -3.16 -16.94
N GLU A 22 -1.15 -2.18 -16.78
CA GLU A 22 -0.02 -2.23 -15.84
C GLU A 22 -0.51 -2.18 -14.40
N LEU A 23 -1.44 -1.28 -14.11
CA LEU A 23 -2.11 -1.21 -12.80
C LEU A 23 -2.83 -2.52 -12.46
N GLY A 24 -3.46 -3.18 -13.45
CA GLY A 24 -4.09 -4.49 -13.25
C GLY A 24 -3.10 -5.58 -12.84
N ARG A 25 -1.88 -5.56 -13.40
CA ARG A 25 -0.82 -6.52 -13.02
C ARG A 25 -0.32 -6.28 -11.59
N ILE A 26 -0.13 -5.02 -11.21
CA ILE A 26 0.28 -4.65 -9.85
C ILE A 26 -0.82 -5.06 -8.86
N ALA A 27 -2.07 -4.67 -9.14
CA ALA A 27 -3.22 -5.01 -8.31
C ALA A 27 -3.40 -6.52 -8.08
N ALA A 28 -3.07 -7.34 -9.08
CA ALA A 28 -3.14 -8.80 -8.98
C ALA A 28 -2.10 -9.39 -8.00
N GLY A 29 -0.97 -8.71 -7.80
CA GLY A 29 0.07 -9.11 -6.84
C GLY A 29 -0.10 -8.51 -5.44
N MET A 30 -1.13 -7.67 -5.23
CA MET A 30 -1.37 -6.99 -3.96
C MET A 30 -2.49 -7.66 -3.17
N SER A 31 -2.39 -7.57 -1.86
CA SER A 31 -3.41 -8.05 -0.92
C SER A 31 -3.93 -6.90 -0.08
N GLN A 32 -5.25 -6.73 -0.04
CA GLN A 32 -5.88 -5.72 0.82
C GLN A 32 -5.73 -6.10 2.30
N ARG A 33 -5.36 -5.13 3.14
CA ARG A 33 -5.28 -5.29 4.59
C ARG A 33 -5.88 -4.08 5.29
N THR A 34 -6.58 -4.33 6.39
CA THR A 34 -7.14 -3.29 7.26
C THR A 34 -6.46 -3.36 8.62
N PHE A 35 -6.07 -2.20 9.13
CA PHE A 35 -5.41 -2.08 10.43
C PHE A 35 -6.23 -1.15 11.33
N PRO A 36 -6.52 -1.53 12.58
CA PRO A 36 -7.07 -0.62 13.57
C PRO A 36 -6.14 0.57 13.85
N ALA A 37 -6.72 1.66 14.37
CA ALA A 37 -5.93 2.81 14.81
C ALA A 37 -4.95 2.39 15.93
N GLY A 38 -3.71 2.89 15.85
CA GLY A 38 -2.65 2.56 16.80
C GLY A 38 -1.87 1.27 16.48
N THR A 39 -2.28 0.50 15.47
CA THR A 39 -1.49 -0.66 15.03
C THR A 39 -0.17 -0.24 14.38
N THR A 40 0.93 -0.88 14.79
CA THR A 40 2.23 -0.73 14.12
C THR A 40 2.23 -1.56 12.85
N VAL A 41 2.32 -0.91 11.69
CA VAL A 41 2.28 -1.58 10.37
C VAL A 41 3.67 -2.07 9.95
N ALA A 42 4.71 -1.28 10.23
CA ALA A 42 6.11 -1.62 10.02
C ALA A 42 6.95 -1.01 11.15
N ARG A 43 8.05 -1.66 11.51
CA ARG A 43 8.94 -1.24 12.59
C ARG A 43 10.39 -1.17 12.11
N GLU A 44 11.06 -0.10 12.50
CA GLU A 44 12.49 0.12 12.22
C GLU A 44 13.36 -1.01 12.80
N GLY A 45 14.36 -1.45 12.03
CA GLY A 45 15.25 -2.55 12.39
C GLY A 45 14.68 -3.94 12.13
N GLU A 46 13.38 -4.08 11.83
CA GLU A 46 12.78 -5.35 11.43
C GLU A 46 12.89 -5.56 9.91
N VAL A 47 12.93 -6.83 9.50
CA VAL A 47 12.93 -7.20 8.08
C VAL A 47 11.65 -6.67 7.43
N GLY A 48 11.81 -5.95 6.32
CA GLY A 48 10.69 -5.43 5.55
C GLY A 48 9.80 -6.56 5.02
N VAL A 49 8.55 -6.57 5.45
CA VAL A 49 7.54 -7.58 5.07
C VAL A 49 6.85 -7.27 3.73
N GLY A 50 7.12 -6.12 3.13
CA GLY A 50 6.60 -5.73 1.82
C GLY A 50 6.39 -4.23 1.65
N PHE A 51 5.80 -3.86 0.50
CA PHE A 51 5.43 -2.50 0.16
C PHE A 51 3.92 -2.29 0.38
N PHE A 52 3.54 -1.13 0.94
CA PHE A 52 2.16 -0.81 1.28
C PHE A 52 1.71 0.47 0.57
N VAL A 53 0.43 0.48 0.17
CA VAL A 53 -0.26 1.67 -0.35
C VAL A 53 -1.44 1.94 0.57
N VAL A 54 -1.53 3.17 1.08
CA VAL A 54 -2.65 3.59 1.94
C VAL A 54 -3.82 4.01 1.05
N ASP A 55 -4.84 3.16 0.93
CA ASP A 55 -6.07 3.49 0.19
C ASP A 55 -6.96 4.47 0.97
N ALA A 56 -7.05 4.30 2.29
CA ALA A 56 -7.81 5.18 3.17
C ALA A 56 -7.16 5.27 4.57
N GLY A 57 -7.29 6.45 5.19
CA GLY A 57 -6.75 6.73 6.52
C GLY A 57 -5.42 7.48 6.49
N ARG A 58 -4.74 7.51 7.64
CA ARG A 58 -3.44 8.18 7.82
C ARG A 58 -2.53 7.29 8.65
N ALA A 59 -1.24 7.30 8.30
CA ALA A 59 -0.19 6.65 9.08
C ALA A 59 0.78 7.70 9.62
N LYS A 60 1.35 7.44 10.80
CA LYS A 60 2.43 8.24 11.38
C LYS A 60 3.73 7.48 11.21
N VAL A 61 4.74 8.15 10.65
CA VAL A 61 6.10 7.62 10.54
C VAL A 61 6.93 8.23 11.68
N CYS A 62 7.66 7.38 12.41
CA CYS A 62 8.64 7.77 13.41
C CYS A 62 9.95 7.07 13.07
N ALA A 63 11.04 7.81 12.94
CA ALA A 63 12.39 7.27 12.75
C ALA A 63 13.27 7.76 13.89
N ARG A 64 14.10 6.88 14.45
CA ARG A 64 15.14 7.28 15.42
C ARG A 64 16.46 7.33 14.66
N GLY A 65 16.91 8.54 14.35
CA GLY A 65 18.21 8.77 13.71
C GLY A 65 19.38 8.31 14.56
#